data_AF-A0A519EIC1-F1
#
_entry.id   AF-A0A519EIC1-F1
#
_cell.length_a   1.000
_cell.length_b   1.000
_cell.length_c   1.000
_cell.angle_alpha   90.00
_cell.angle_beta   90.00
_cell.angle_gamma   90.00
#
_symmetry.space_group_name_H-M   'P 1'
#
loop_
_entity.id
_entity.type
_entity.pdbx_description
1 polymer ?
#
loop_
_entity_poly.entity_id
_entity_poly.type
_entity_poly.pdbx_seq_one_letter_code
_entity_poly.pdbx_strand_id
1 'polypeptide(L)'
;MNKHLHRIVFNAARGTRMVVQETARSCGKAGSGAIGAVLSVAALAGALMSAPLHAQIVADPGAPGRQRPTVLAAPNGVPLVNIQTPSAAGVSRNTYSQFDVQRNGVVLNNSRTNA
;
A
#
# COMPACT_ATOMS: atom_id res chain seq x y z
N MET A 1 57.72 -7.98 -32.22
CA MET A 1 57.58 -9.17 -31.34
C MET A 1 57.55 -8.70 -29.89
N ASN A 2 56.39 -8.74 -29.24
CA ASN A 2 56.15 -8.24 -27.87
C ASN A 2 56.60 -9.28 -26.84
N LYS A 3 57.90 -9.34 -26.56
CA LYS A 3 58.50 -10.38 -25.71
C LYS A 3 58.35 -10.15 -24.20
N HIS A 4 57.87 -8.97 -23.78
CA HIS A 4 57.84 -8.57 -22.35
C HIS A 4 56.50 -7.97 -21.90
N LEU A 5 55.45 -8.06 -22.73
CA LEU A 5 54.13 -7.55 -22.38
C LEU A 5 53.23 -8.70 -21.93
N HIS A 6 52.85 -8.64 -20.66
CA HIS A 6 52.00 -9.62 -20.01
C HIS A 6 50.89 -8.92 -19.25
N ARG A 7 49.73 -9.58 -19.13
CA ARG A 7 48.62 -9.12 -18.29
C ARG A 7 48.26 -10.15 -17.25
N ILE A 8 47.62 -9.71 -16.17
CA ILE A 8 47.14 -10.60 -15.12
C ILE A 8 45.64 -10.85 -15.32
N VAL A 9 45.23 -12.12 -15.34
CA VAL A 9 43.82 -12.54 -15.46
C VAL A 9 43.48 -13.48 -14.31
N PHE A 10 42.29 -13.34 -13.74
CA PHE A 10 41.79 -14.28 -12.72
C PHE A 10 41.38 -15.60 -13.37
N ASN A 11 41.94 -16.71 -12.88
CA ASN A 11 41.58 -18.06 -13.32
C ASN A 11 40.61 -18.68 -12.31
N ALA A 12 39.34 -18.80 -12.71
CA ALA A 12 38.29 -19.36 -11.86
C ALA A 12 38.53 -20.84 -11.49
N ALA A 13 39.19 -21.63 -12.35
CA ALA A 13 39.47 -23.04 -12.07
C ALA A 13 40.55 -23.23 -10.99
N ARG A 14 41.45 -22.24 -10.84
CA ARG A 14 42.55 -22.30 -9.85
C ARG A 14 42.33 -21.35 -8.66
N GLY A 15 41.31 -20.51 -8.70
CA GLY A 15 41.01 -19.53 -7.66
C GLY A 15 42.06 -18.43 -7.49
N THR A 16 42.98 -18.24 -8.44
CA THR A 16 44.12 -17.33 -8.32
C THR A 16 44.34 -16.48 -9.58
N ARG A 17 45.09 -15.38 -9.43
CA ARG A 17 45.51 -14.50 -10.53
C ARG A 17 46.72 -15.10 -11.24
N MET A 18 46.63 -15.25 -12.56
CA MET A 18 47.68 -15.85 -13.39
C MET A 18 48.19 -14.83 -14.42
N VAL A 19 49.49 -14.87 -14.70
CA VAL A 19 50.13 -14.06 -15.76
C VAL A 19 49.87 -14.72 -17.11
N VAL A 20 49.36 -13.95 -18.08
CA VAL A 20 49.01 -14.43 -19.42
C VAL A 20 49.59 -13.47 -20.46
N GLN A 21 49.74 -13.95 -21.70
CA GLN A 21 50.04 -13.08 -22.85
C GLN A 21 49.03 -11.93 -22.95
N GLU A 22 49.51 -10.76 -23.37
CA GLU A 22 48.70 -9.53 -23.49
C GLU A 22 47.43 -9.68 -24.33
N THR A 23 47.44 -10.58 -25.32
CA THR A 23 46.31 -10.85 -26.22
C THR A 23 45.21 -11.70 -25.60
N ALA A 24 45.45 -12.28 -24.42
CA ALA A 24 44.46 -13.09 -23.75
C ALA A 24 43.26 -12.25 -23.28
N ARG A 25 42.07 -12.75 -23.57
CA ARG A 25 40.80 -12.14 -23.17
C ARG A 25 40.27 -12.86 -21.94
N SER A 26 39.85 -12.12 -20.93
CA SER A 26 39.04 -12.67 -19.85
C SER A 26 37.62 -12.91 -20.38
N CYS A 27 37.15 -14.16 -20.38
CA CYS A 27 35.71 -14.42 -20.51
C CYS A 27 35.06 -13.98 -19.20
N GLY A 28 34.46 -12.79 -19.20
CA GLY A 28 33.63 -12.32 -18.09
C GLY A 28 32.50 -13.32 -17.85
N LYS A 29 32.17 -13.54 -16.57
CA LYS A 29 31.01 -14.36 -16.23
C LYS A 29 29.79 -13.64 -16.79
N ALA A 30 29.09 -14.27 -17.74
CA ALA A 30 27.78 -13.79 -18.18
C ALA A 30 26.92 -13.64 -16.93
N GLY A 31 26.60 -12.39 -16.58
CA GLY A 31 25.66 -12.12 -15.50
C GLY A 31 24.35 -12.77 -15.91
N SER A 32 23.87 -13.72 -15.10
CA SER A 32 22.53 -14.27 -15.25
C SER A 32 21.51 -13.16 -14.99
N GLY A 33 21.26 -12.33 -16.01
CA GLY A 33 20.23 -11.30 -16.04
C GLY A 33 18.83 -11.90 -16.21
N ALA A 34 18.50 -12.94 -15.44
CA ALA A 34 17.23 -13.67 -15.55
C ALA A 34 16.62 -13.99 -14.17
N ILE A 35 16.92 -13.19 -13.15
CA ILE A 35 16.22 -13.23 -11.85
C ILE A 35 15.45 -11.94 -11.53
N GLY A 36 15.59 -10.88 -12.34
CA GLY A 36 14.89 -9.61 -12.13
C GLY A 36 13.42 -9.58 -12.60
N ALA A 37 13.04 -10.43 -13.56
CA ALA A 37 11.71 -10.38 -14.19
C ALA A 37 10.64 -11.23 -13.49
N VAL A 38 11.04 -12.20 -12.65
CA VAL A 38 10.08 -13.07 -11.94
C VAL A 38 9.70 -12.50 -10.57
N LEU A 39 10.58 -11.71 -9.95
CA LEU A 39 10.30 -11.04 -8.68
C LEU A 39 9.43 -9.78 -8.82
N SER A 40 9.35 -9.19 -10.01
CA SER A 40 8.59 -7.95 -10.25
C SER A 40 7.10 -8.16 -10.48
N VAL A 41 6.67 -9.35 -10.94
CA VAL A 41 5.23 -9.67 -11.08
C VAL A 41 4.62 -10.16 -9.77
N ALA A 42 5.38 -10.93 -8.97
CA ALA A 42 4.91 -11.40 -7.66
C ALA A 42 4.82 -10.28 -6.62
N ALA A 43 5.70 -9.28 -6.67
CA ALA A 43 5.65 -8.11 -5.78
C ALA A 43 4.44 -7.20 -6.04
N LEU A 44 4.00 -7.07 -7.30
CA LEU A 44 2.81 -6.28 -7.63
C LEU A 44 1.49 -7.00 -7.29
N ALA A 45 1.49 -8.35 -7.32
CA ALA A 45 0.33 -9.15 -6.92
C ALA A 45 0.14 -9.19 -5.39
N GLY A 46 1.23 -9.19 -4.60
CA GLY A 46 1.16 -9.17 -3.14
C GLY A 46 0.71 -7.82 -2.54
N ALA A 47 0.94 -6.71 -3.23
CA ALA A 47 0.57 -5.37 -2.76
C ALA A 47 -0.93 -5.06 -2.84
N LEU A 48 -1.72 -5.86 -3.58
CA LEU A 48 -3.16 -5.65 -3.77
C LEU A 48 -4.02 -6.39 -2.73
N MET A 49 -3.44 -7.25 -1.89
CA MET A 49 -4.20 -8.16 -1.02
C MET A 49 -4.32 -7.70 0.44
N SER A 50 -3.75 -6.54 0.77
CA SER A 50 -3.76 -6.01 2.14
C SER A 50 -4.23 -4.56 2.18
N ALA A 51 -5.42 -4.29 1.62
CA ALA A 51 -6.14 -3.11 2.03
C ALA A 51 -6.67 -3.38 3.44
N PRO A 52 -6.29 -2.59 4.47
CA PRO A 52 -6.97 -2.67 5.75
C PRO A 52 -8.46 -2.42 5.51
N LEU A 53 -9.30 -3.39 5.82
CA LEU A 53 -10.74 -3.19 5.98
C LEU A 53 -10.91 -2.29 7.20
N HIS A 54 -10.77 -0.98 6.98
CA HIS A 54 -11.09 0.00 8.00
C HIS A 54 -12.58 -0.15 8.31
N ALA A 55 -12.89 -0.66 9.50
CA ALA A 55 -14.22 -0.57 10.09
C ALA A 55 -14.66 0.89 10.01
N GLN A 56 -15.60 1.20 9.13
CA GLN A 56 -15.96 2.56 8.75
C GLN A 56 -17.47 2.73 8.87
N ILE A 57 -17.90 3.90 9.31
CA ILE A 57 -19.30 4.32 9.25
C ILE A 57 -19.52 5.00 7.90
N VAL A 58 -20.39 4.41 7.08
CA VAL A 58 -20.68 4.87 5.71
C VAL A 58 -22.18 5.07 5.56
N ALA A 59 -22.58 6.31 5.30
CA ALA A 59 -23.96 6.64 4.94
C ALA A 59 -24.33 5.95 3.63
N ASP A 60 -25.51 5.33 3.57
CA ASP A 60 -25.98 4.63 2.38
C ASP A 60 -26.19 5.64 1.23
N PRO A 61 -25.43 5.57 0.12
CA PRO A 61 -25.61 6.47 -1.01
C PRO A 61 -26.99 6.35 -1.67
N GLY A 62 -27.61 5.17 -1.60
CA GLY A 62 -28.92 4.87 -2.19
C GLY A 62 -30.11 5.28 -1.33
N ALA A 63 -29.88 5.66 -0.07
CA ALA A 63 -30.97 6.07 0.81
C ALA A 63 -31.55 7.44 0.42
N PRO A 64 -32.82 7.74 0.75
CA PRO A 64 -33.39 9.07 0.58
C PRO A 64 -32.54 10.14 1.28
N GLY A 65 -32.41 11.34 0.71
CA GLY A 65 -31.54 12.40 1.26
C GLY A 65 -31.82 12.74 2.73
N ARG A 66 -33.09 12.72 3.15
CA ARG A 66 -33.51 12.92 4.56
C ARG A 66 -33.16 11.76 5.51
N GLN A 67 -32.54 10.71 5.00
CA GLN A 67 -32.08 9.55 5.77
C GLN A 67 -30.57 9.33 5.60
N ARG A 68 -29.86 10.20 4.87
CA ARG A 68 -28.42 10.08 4.61
C ARG A 68 -27.63 10.97 5.55
N PRO A 69 -27.09 10.47 6.67
CA PRO A 69 -26.32 11.29 7.61
C PRO A 69 -24.99 11.75 7.00
N THR A 70 -24.42 12.80 7.57
CA THR A 70 -23.07 13.27 7.19
C THR A 70 -22.06 12.75 8.20
N VAL A 71 -21.05 12.02 7.73
CA VAL A 71 -19.97 11.48 8.55
C VAL A 71 -18.72 12.34 8.37
N LEU A 72 -18.15 12.79 9.49
CA LEU A 72 -16.96 13.62 9.59
C LEU A 72 -15.97 12.95 10.54
N ALA A 73 -14.72 13.43 10.55
CA ALA A 73 -13.74 13.08 11.58
C ALA A 73 -13.65 14.22 12.61
N ALA A 74 -13.84 13.92 13.89
CA ALA A 74 -13.60 14.88 14.96
C ALA A 74 -12.09 15.10 15.18
N PRO A 75 -11.68 16.20 15.85
CA PRO A 75 -10.27 16.48 16.12
C PRO A 75 -9.53 15.39 16.91
N ASN A 76 -10.26 14.62 17.71
CA ASN A 76 -9.73 13.47 18.47
C ASN A 76 -9.70 12.16 17.66
N GLY A 77 -10.01 12.20 16.36
CA GLY A 77 -9.97 11.05 15.45
C GLY A 77 -11.20 10.12 15.52
N VAL A 78 -12.18 10.42 16.38
CA VAL A 78 -13.42 9.64 16.47
C VAL A 78 -14.37 10.07 15.33
N PRO A 79 -15.09 9.13 14.68
CA PRO A 79 -16.12 9.48 13.72
C PRO A 79 -17.22 10.33 14.37
N LEU A 80 -17.54 11.45 13.75
CA LEU A 80 -18.63 12.34 14.14
C LEU A 80 -19.70 12.27 13.06
N VAL A 81 -20.89 11.81 13.45
CA VAL A 81 -22.03 11.66 12.55
C VAL A 81 -23.05 12.74 12.88
N ASN A 82 -23.24 13.68 11.97
CA ASN A 82 -24.36 14.61 12.03
C ASN A 82 -25.61 13.87 11.56
N ILE A 83 -26.52 13.60 12.49
CA ILE A 83 -27.73 12.84 12.20
C ILE A 83 -28.79 13.70 11.51
N GLN A 84 -29.67 13.04 10.77
CA GLN A 84 -30.75 13.70 10.04
C GLN A 84 -31.79 14.31 10.98
N THR A 85 -32.49 15.33 10.49
CA THR A 85 -33.58 15.97 11.22
C THR A 85 -34.64 14.94 11.62
N PRO A 86 -35.12 14.95 12.88
CA PRO A 86 -36.19 14.04 13.31
C PRO A 86 -37.46 14.18 12.47
N SER A 87 -38.20 13.08 12.34
CA SER A 87 -39.57 13.09 11.80
C SER A 87 -40.52 13.85 12.73
N ALA A 88 -41.77 14.06 12.30
CA ALA A 88 -42.81 14.65 13.13
C ALA A 88 -43.09 13.86 14.43
N ALA A 89 -42.79 12.55 14.43
CA ALA A 89 -42.87 11.70 15.60
C ALA A 89 -41.62 11.77 16.51
N GLY A 90 -40.65 12.63 16.19
CA GLY A 90 -39.42 12.81 16.96
C GLY A 90 -38.30 11.80 16.65
N VAL A 91 -38.43 10.98 15.59
CA VAL A 91 -37.45 9.94 15.26
C VAL A 91 -36.53 10.38 14.13
N SER A 92 -35.22 10.42 14.38
CA SER A 92 -34.19 10.58 13.34
C SER A 92 -33.87 9.21 12.71
N ARG A 93 -34.18 9.05 11.43
CA ARG A 93 -33.82 7.84 10.67
C ARG A 93 -32.57 8.12 9.85
N ASN A 94 -31.57 7.27 10.01
CA ASN A 94 -30.27 7.38 9.35
C ASN A 94 -29.93 6.00 8.78
N THR A 95 -29.70 5.93 7.47
CA THR A 95 -29.46 4.68 6.75
C THR A 95 -28.00 4.60 6.38
N TYR A 96 -27.38 3.45 6.66
CA TYR A 96 -25.96 3.22 6.48
C TYR A 96 -25.77 1.95 5.67
N SER A 97 -24.82 1.96 4.75
CA SER A 97 -24.35 0.74 4.10
C SER A 97 -23.40 -0.05 5.00
N GLN A 98 -22.78 0.64 5.96
CA GLN A 98 -21.89 0.06 6.97
C GLN A 98 -21.90 0.93 8.24
N PHE A 99 -22.00 0.32 9.41
CA PHE A 99 -21.99 1.02 10.69
C PHE A 99 -21.17 0.24 11.71
N ASP A 100 -19.85 0.34 11.60
CA ASP A 100 -18.94 -0.31 12.54
C ASP A 100 -18.39 0.70 13.56
N VAL A 101 -18.59 0.41 14.85
CA VAL A 101 -18.10 1.26 15.94
C VAL A 101 -16.79 0.68 16.47
N GLN A 102 -15.72 1.45 16.36
CA GLN A 102 -14.40 1.07 16.87
C GLN A 102 -14.32 1.24 18.40
N ARG A 103 -13.22 0.77 19.01
CA ARG A 103 -13.00 0.87 20.47
C ARG A 103 -13.10 2.32 21.00
N ASN A 104 -12.70 3.30 20.21
CA ASN A 104 -12.76 4.72 20.58
C ASN A 104 -14.17 5.32 20.46
N GLY A 105 -15.16 4.53 20.02
CA GLY A 105 -16.55 4.93 19.90
C GLY A 105 -16.89 5.70 18.62
N VAL A 106 -18.06 6.32 18.65
CA VAL A 106 -18.60 7.22 17.63
C VAL A 106 -19.40 8.31 18.32
N VAL A 107 -19.38 9.53 17.78
CA VAL A 107 -20.24 10.63 18.23
C VAL A 107 -21.43 10.77 17.28
N LEU A 108 -22.65 10.60 17.79
CA LEU A 108 -23.87 10.99 17.07
C LEU A 108 -24.23 12.42 17.48
N ASN A 109 -23.93 13.38 16.62
CA ASN A 109 -24.21 14.78 16.88
C ASN A 109 -25.71 15.08 16.65
N ASN A 110 -26.43 15.24 17.76
CA ASN A 110 -27.83 15.66 17.82
C ASN A 110 -27.99 17.12 18.31
N SER A 111 -26.93 17.92 18.22
CA SER A 111 -26.97 19.33 18.58
C SER A 111 -27.55 20.17 17.44
N ARG A 112 -28.29 21.24 17.79
CA ARG A 112 -28.74 22.26 16.81
C ARG A 112 -27.64 23.25 16.44
N THR A 113 -26.56 23.27 17.21
CA THR A 113 -25.43 24.18 17.04
C THR A 113 -24.14 23.37 17.01
N ASN A 114 -23.34 23.55 15.97
CA ASN A 114 -21.97 23.04 15.95
C ASN A 114 -21.13 24.00 16.81
N ALA A 115 -20.81 23.58 18.04
CA ALA A 115 -19.86 24.26 18.90
C ALA A 115 -18.48 23.61 18.73
#